data_AF-A0A357ZDR6-F1
#
_entry.id   AF-A0A357ZDR6-F1
#
_cell.length_a   1.000
_cell.length_b   1.000
_cell.length_c   1.000
_cell.angle_alpha   90.00
_cell.angle_beta   90.00
_cell.angle_gamma   90.00
#
_symmetry.space_group_name_H-M   'P 1'
#
loop_
_entity.id
_entity.type
_entity.pdbx_description
1 polymer ?
#
loop_
_entity_poly.entity_id
_entity_poly.type
_entity_poly.pdbx_seq_one_letter_code
_entity_poly.pdbx_strand_id
1 'polypeptide(L)'
;LPVINHGGSQPPSHTAVMPSAMVGANGQPISARSAARAAEEEKRKKRNRLIIIGIVATVAALAIIIAILFAVLNGGGEKVEVPNVVGMTQAEAQADLESRGFKLGTITMEVSTTVAQGQVISSDPSYKAKVSPGTTVNLVVSSGPEPPKKVKVPDLRGRTLSQARQDLEALKLVPQLGEERFDADIPVGSVCAQDVAAGTELEEGQKVTYHPSKGKETVGIPNVIGQTEAAAKEALEAAGFKCVVGGSEYSDDTAGTVINQRPLGGNTAAKGTEVTITVSKGPEPPAKVTVPNVIGMTEAAAKKAIEDAGLVCVVGQSEHNSRPSGEVINQSPSGGTSVDKGSTVTIGTSSGPASTSTNPPATNQGTSNP
;
A
#
# COMPACT_ATOMS: atom_id res chain seq x y z
N LEU A 1 8.73 49.72 -31.59
CA LEU A 1 9.84 50.61 -32.04
C LEU A 1 11.14 49.84 -31.79
N PRO A 2 12.09 49.77 -32.74
CA PRO A 2 12.38 50.76 -33.80
C PRO A 2 11.85 50.31 -35.19
N VAL A 3 11.33 51.19 -36.08
CA VAL A 3 11.98 52.27 -36.88
C VAL A 3 12.91 51.68 -37.96
N ILE A 4 12.94 52.02 -39.26
CA ILE A 4 12.12 52.69 -40.31
C ILE A 4 13.09 52.80 -41.54
N ASN A 5 12.56 53.04 -42.75
CA ASN A 5 13.20 53.63 -43.96
C ASN A 5 13.95 52.73 -44.96
N HIS A 6 13.91 52.97 -46.29
CA HIS A 6 13.05 53.78 -47.18
C HIS A 6 13.49 53.54 -48.65
N GLY A 7 12.58 53.84 -49.59
CA GLY A 7 12.89 54.23 -50.98
C GLY A 7 12.82 53.09 -52.00
N GLY A 8 12.04 53.13 -53.09
CA GLY A 8 11.30 54.22 -53.73
C GLY A 8 11.66 54.23 -55.22
N SER A 9 10.70 54.00 -56.13
CA SER A 9 10.59 54.59 -57.48
C SER A 9 9.58 53.84 -58.37
N GLN A 10 8.49 54.52 -58.73
CA GLN A 10 7.61 54.29 -59.89
C GLN A 10 8.14 55.11 -61.10
N PRO A 11 7.53 55.09 -62.31
CA PRO A 11 6.92 54.03 -63.14
C PRO A 11 7.48 54.14 -64.61
N PRO A 12 6.87 53.66 -65.73
CA PRO A 12 5.57 54.12 -66.25
C PRO A 12 4.63 53.06 -66.88
N SER A 13 3.37 53.46 -66.90
CA SER A 13 2.22 53.10 -67.75
C SER A 13 2.47 52.41 -69.09
N HIS A 14 1.63 51.42 -69.43
CA HIS A 14 0.90 51.40 -70.71
C HIS A 14 -0.51 50.80 -70.56
N THR A 15 -1.42 51.52 -71.19
CA THR A 15 -2.87 51.38 -71.41
C THR A 15 -3.26 50.12 -72.18
N ALA A 16 -4.38 49.48 -71.81
CA ALA A 16 -5.38 48.81 -72.69
C ALA A 16 -6.40 48.09 -71.78
N VAL A 17 -7.47 48.75 -71.32
CA VAL A 17 -8.81 48.85 -71.94
C VAL A 17 -9.51 47.50 -72.10
N MET A 18 -10.66 47.43 -71.43
CA MET A 18 -11.57 46.29 -71.29
C MET A 18 -12.25 45.89 -72.61
N PRO A 19 -12.62 44.61 -72.79
CA PRO A 19 -13.73 44.24 -73.66
C PRO A 19 -15.05 44.44 -72.93
N SER A 20 -15.95 45.19 -73.57
CA SER A 20 -17.36 45.33 -73.20
C SER A 20 -18.06 43.98 -73.10
N ALA A 21 -18.84 43.84 -72.03
CA ALA A 21 -19.78 42.76 -71.83
C ALA A 21 -20.86 42.81 -72.91
N MET A 22 -20.99 41.71 -73.66
CA MET A 22 -22.12 41.46 -74.53
C MET A 22 -23.23 40.77 -73.73
N VAL A 23 -24.40 41.38 -73.82
CA VAL A 23 -25.68 40.98 -73.22
C VAL A 23 -26.19 39.71 -73.90
N GLY A 24 -26.55 38.70 -73.10
CA GLY A 24 -27.41 37.58 -73.46
C GLY A 24 -28.74 37.70 -72.71
N ALA A 25 -29.84 37.44 -73.42
CA ALA A 25 -31.21 37.67 -73.00
C ALA A 25 -31.72 36.72 -71.89
N ASN A 26 -32.62 37.25 -71.06
CA ASN A 26 -33.37 36.63 -69.95
C ASN A 26 -32.70 36.65 -68.57
N GLY A 27 -33.10 37.66 -67.77
CA GLY A 27 -32.56 37.92 -66.44
C GLY A 27 -32.97 36.91 -65.36
N GLN A 28 -32.03 36.69 -64.44
CA GLN A 28 -32.22 36.76 -62.98
C GLN A 28 -30.84 36.95 -62.29
N PRO A 29 -30.77 37.67 -61.14
CA PRO A 29 -29.53 37.95 -60.41
C PRO A 29 -29.30 36.96 -59.26
N ILE A 30 -28.04 36.64 -58.91
CA ILE A 30 -27.72 36.02 -57.61
C ILE A 30 -26.51 36.71 -56.96
N SER A 31 -26.76 37.19 -55.74
CA SER A 31 -25.88 37.99 -54.87
C SER A 31 -24.84 37.17 -54.11
N ALA A 32 -23.85 37.87 -53.56
CA ALA A 32 -22.61 37.40 -52.94
C ALA A 32 -22.73 36.50 -51.67
N ARG A 33 -23.88 35.91 -51.36
CA ARG A 33 -23.95 34.70 -50.51
C ARG A 33 -23.75 33.40 -51.31
N SER A 34 -23.78 33.47 -52.65
CA SER A 34 -23.42 32.34 -53.54
C SER A 34 -21.91 32.21 -53.76
N ALA A 35 -21.10 33.26 -53.58
CA ALA A 35 -19.67 33.23 -53.92
C ALA A 35 -18.83 32.37 -52.96
N ALA A 36 -19.20 32.24 -51.68
CA ALA A 36 -18.50 31.36 -50.74
C ALA A 36 -18.90 29.88 -50.92
N ARG A 37 -20.19 29.59 -51.19
CA ARG A 37 -20.63 28.25 -51.59
C ARG A 37 -20.16 27.87 -53.01
N ALA A 38 -20.02 28.84 -53.92
CA ALA A 38 -19.51 28.64 -55.28
C ALA A 38 -17.98 28.52 -55.33
N ALA A 39 -17.22 29.11 -54.40
CA ALA A 39 -15.78 28.87 -54.28
C ALA A 39 -15.47 27.46 -53.74
N GLU A 40 -16.33 26.93 -52.84
CA GLU A 40 -16.29 25.51 -52.45
C GLU A 40 -16.73 24.57 -53.58
N GLU A 41 -17.70 24.98 -54.40
CA GLU A 41 -18.15 24.20 -55.56
C GLU A 41 -17.15 24.24 -56.73
N GLU A 42 -16.39 25.32 -56.93
CA GLU A 42 -15.36 25.40 -57.97
C GLU A 42 -14.11 24.59 -57.60
N LYS A 43 -13.71 24.55 -56.31
CA LYS A 43 -12.68 23.61 -55.84
C LYS A 43 -13.15 22.15 -55.95
N ARG A 44 -14.43 21.87 -55.70
CA ARG A 44 -15.00 20.52 -55.90
C ARG A 44 -15.12 20.17 -57.38
N LYS A 45 -15.42 21.12 -58.28
CA LYS A 45 -15.41 20.91 -59.74
C LYS A 45 -13.99 20.79 -60.30
N LYS A 46 -12.98 21.49 -59.78
CA LYS A 46 -11.56 21.28 -60.15
C LYS A 46 -11.02 19.96 -59.61
N ARG A 47 -11.34 19.58 -58.37
CA ARG A 47 -10.96 18.28 -57.80
C ARG A 47 -11.73 17.12 -58.46
N ASN A 48 -13.00 17.30 -58.80
CA ASN A 48 -13.74 16.31 -59.58
C ASN A 48 -13.35 16.33 -61.05
N ARG A 49 -12.90 17.43 -61.65
CA ARG A 49 -12.22 17.42 -62.96
C ARG A 49 -10.86 16.75 -62.85
N LEU A 50 -10.12 16.88 -61.76
CA LEU A 50 -8.83 16.20 -61.54
C LEU A 50 -9.02 14.71 -61.20
N ILE A 51 -10.10 14.34 -60.52
CA ILE A 51 -10.49 12.94 -60.28
C ILE A 51 -11.12 12.35 -61.53
N ILE A 52 -11.89 13.10 -62.33
CA ILE A 52 -12.39 12.64 -63.64
C ILE A 52 -11.26 12.63 -64.66
N ILE A 53 -10.29 13.54 -64.64
CA ILE A 53 -9.08 13.48 -65.49
C ILE A 53 -8.15 12.40 -64.96
N GLY A 54 -8.11 12.12 -63.66
CA GLY A 54 -7.39 10.99 -63.06
C GLY A 54 -8.03 9.65 -63.38
N ILE A 55 -9.37 9.56 -63.36
CA ILE A 55 -10.16 8.40 -63.75
C ILE A 55 -10.20 8.25 -65.27
N VAL A 56 -10.24 9.33 -66.04
CA VAL A 56 -10.15 9.31 -67.52
C VAL A 56 -8.71 9.10 -67.94
N ALA A 57 -7.69 9.47 -67.16
CA ALA A 57 -6.30 9.11 -67.43
C ALA A 57 -6.00 7.68 -66.98
N THR A 58 -6.62 7.15 -65.93
CA THR A 58 -6.53 5.72 -65.58
C THR A 58 -7.43 4.85 -66.46
N VAL A 59 -8.56 5.35 -66.96
CA VAL A 59 -9.43 4.69 -67.95
C VAL A 59 -8.90 4.87 -69.37
N ALA A 60 -8.23 5.97 -69.71
CA ALA A 60 -7.49 6.11 -70.96
C ALA A 60 -6.15 5.37 -70.89
N ALA A 61 -5.48 5.29 -69.73
CA ALA A 61 -4.38 4.35 -69.54
C ALA A 61 -4.91 2.93 -69.58
N LEU A 62 -6.06 2.59 -68.99
CA LEU A 62 -6.70 1.27 -69.16
C LEU A 62 -7.15 1.06 -70.61
N ALA A 63 -7.59 2.07 -71.36
CA ALA A 63 -8.07 1.93 -72.74
C ALA A 63 -6.90 1.89 -73.72
N ILE A 64 -5.78 2.57 -73.42
CA ILE A 64 -4.52 2.46 -74.14
C ILE A 64 -3.83 1.14 -73.75
N ILE A 65 -3.94 0.68 -72.50
CA ILE A 65 -3.54 -0.68 -72.09
C ILE A 65 -4.46 -1.71 -72.73
N ILE A 66 -5.76 -1.47 -72.89
CA ILE A 66 -6.71 -2.35 -73.58
C ILE A 66 -6.47 -2.29 -75.09
N ALA A 67 -6.07 -1.16 -75.68
CA ALA A 67 -5.74 -1.03 -77.10
C ALA A 67 -4.34 -1.57 -77.42
N ILE A 68 -3.37 -1.42 -76.51
CA ILE A 68 -2.08 -2.12 -76.53
C ILE A 68 -2.32 -3.60 -76.28
N LEU A 69 -3.21 -3.99 -75.38
CA LEU A 69 -3.63 -5.37 -75.17
C LEU A 69 -4.37 -5.89 -76.40
N PHE A 70 -5.18 -5.11 -77.11
CA PHE A 70 -5.89 -5.52 -78.33
C PHE A 70 -4.94 -5.61 -79.53
N ALA A 71 -3.97 -4.70 -79.64
CA ALA A 71 -2.89 -4.73 -80.64
C ALA A 71 -1.87 -5.84 -80.37
N VAL A 72 -1.63 -6.19 -79.10
CA VAL A 72 -0.84 -7.36 -78.68
C VAL A 72 -1.66 -8.66 -78.77
N LEU A 73 -2.99 -8.62 -78.61
CA LEU A 73 -3.90 -9.76 -78.76
C LEU A 73 -4.04 -10.23 -80.22
N ASN A 74 -3.66 -9.40 -81.19
CA ASN A 74 -3.57 -9.78 -82.61
C ASN A 74 -2.13 -10.05 -83.09
N GLY A 75 -1.13 -10.02 -82.19
CA GLY A 75 0.19 -10.58 -82.44
C GLY A 75 0.17 -12.08 -82.14
N GLY A 76 0.10 -12.91 -83.18
CA GLY A 76 0.00 -14.38 -83.12
C GLY A 76 1.25 -15.07 -82.55
N GLY A 77 1.50 -14.90 -81.26
CA GLY A 77 2.44 -15.71 -80.47
C GLY A 77 1.70 -16.79 -79.69
N GLU A 78 2.32 -17.97 -79.58
CA GLU A 78 1.81 -19.08 -78.78
C GLU A 78 1.72 -18.67 -77.29
N LYS A 79 0.50 -18.62 -76.72
CA LYS A 79 0.28 -18.27 -75.31
C LYS A 79 0.61 -19.46 -74.42
N VAL A 80 1.31 -19.22 -73.32
CA VAL A 80 1.68 -20.25 -72.34
C VAL A 80 0.69 -20.19 -71.17
N GLU A 81 0.30 -21.35 -70.66
CA GLU A 81 -0.59 -21.47 -69.50
C GLU A 81 0.20 -21.37 -68.19
N VAL A 82 -0.29 -20.55 -67.26
CA VAL A 82 0.30 -20.45 -65.91
C VAL A 82 0.09 -21.76 -65.15
N PRO A 83 1.15 -22.38 -64.58
CA PRO A 83 1.05 -23.63 -63.84
C PRO A 83 0.32 -23.47 -62.50
N ASN A 84 -0.08 -24.58 -61.89
CA ASN A 84 -0.66 -24.54 -60.55
C ASN A 84 0.45 -24.46 -59.50
N VAL A 85 0.62 -23.27 -58.93
CA VAL A 85 1.56 -23.02 -57.83
C VAL A 85 0.89 -22.96 -56.46
N VAL A 86 -0.44 -23.02 -56.39
CA VAL A 86 -1.18 -22.95 -55.13
C VAL A 86 -0.87 -24.18 -54.27
N GLY A 87 -0.51 -23.94 -53.00
CA GLY A 87 -0.08 -24.98 -52.05
C GLY A 87 1.39 -25.38 -52.16
N MET A 88 2.13 -24.94 -53.18
CA MET A 88 3.58 -25.10 -53.24
C MET A 88 4.27 -24.16 -52.26
N THR A 89 5.48 -24.51 -51.82
CA THR A 89 6.33 -23.55 -51.11
C THR A 89 6.72 -22.40 -52.04
N GLN A 90 7.04 -21.23 -51.49
CA GLN A 90 7.53 -20.09 -52.29
C GLN A 90 8.70 -20.48 -53.22
N ALA A 91 9.65 -21.29 -52.73
CA ALA A 91 10.81 -21.71 -53.49
C ALA A 91 10.44 -22.67 -54.64
N GLU A 92 9.55 -23.63 -54.38
CA GLU A 92 9.05 -24.55 -55.42
C GLU A 92 8.21 -23.83 -56.47
N ALA A 93 7.33 -22.93 -56.04
CA ALA A 93 6.52 -22.10 -56.94
C ALA A 93 7.40 -21.23 -57.83
N GLN A 94 8.44 -20.60 -57.26
CA GLN A 94 9.41 -19.84 -58.03
C GLN A 94 10.14 -20.71 -59.06
N ALA A 95 10.65 -21.87 -58.65
CA ALA A 95 11.35 -22.79 -59.54
C ALA A 95 10.44 -23.31 -60.68
N ASP A 96 9.19 -23.68 -60.39
CA ASP A 96 8.25 -24.15 -61.41
C ASP A 96 7.87 -23.02 -62.39
N LEU A 97 7.67 -21.79 -61.91
CA LEU A 97 7.42 -20.63 -62.76
C LEU A 97 8.60 -20.29 -63.66
N GLU A 98 9.82 -20.23 -63.11
CA GLU A 98 11.04 -19.92 -63.87
C GLU A 98 11.34 -21.00 -64.92
N SER A 99 11.14 -22.28 -64.57
CA SER A 99 11.34 -23.40 -65.51
C SER A 99 10.43 -23.35 -66.74
N ARG A 100 9.27 -22.68 -66.63
CA ARG A 100 8.28 -22.49 -67.70
C ARG A 100 8.38 -21.14 -68.40
N GLY A 101 9.44 -20.37 -68.10
CA GLY A 101 9.70 -19.08 -68.73
C GLY A 101 8.83 -17.93 -68.22
N PHE A 102 8.20 -18.08 -67.04
CA PHE A 102 7.57 -16.96 -66.33
C PHE A 102 8.61 -16.22 -65.48
N LYS A 103 8.34 -14.95 -65.17
CA LYS A 103 9.15 -14.15 -64.24
C LYS A 103 8.43 -14.06 -62.91
N LEU A 104 9.15 -14.18 -61.80
CA LEU A 104 8.57 -13.96 -60.49
C LEU A 104 8.28 -12.46 -60.29
N GLY A 105 7.06 -12.16 -59.88
CA GLY A 105 6.59 -10.81 -59.59
C GLY A 105 6.71 -10.44 -58.12
N THR A 106 5.76 -9.63 -57.66
CA THR A 106 5.67 -9.22 -56.26
C THR A 106 5.16 -10.39 -55.43
N ILE A 107 5.81 -10.62 -54.28
CA ILE A 107 5.36 -11.57 -53.28
C ILE A 107 4.73 -10.76 -52.14
N THR A 108 3.44 -11.00 -51.89
CA THR A 108 2.72 -10.40 -50.75
C THR A 108 2.38 -11.46 -49.74
N MET A 109 2.50 -11.14 -48.45
CA MET A 109 2.16 -12.06 -47.37
C MET A 109 0.74 -11.79 -46.88
N GLU A 110 -0.03 -12.85 -46.67
CA GLU A 110 -1.39 -12.78 -46.13
C GLU A 110 -1.59 -13.80 -45.00
N VAL A 111 -2.33 -13.41 -43.96
CA VAL A 111 -2.67 -14.29 -42.84
C VAL A 111 -3.63 -15.36 -43.34
N SER A 112 -3.32 -16.62 -43.06
CA SER A 112 -4.21 -17.74 -43.38
C SER A 112 -4.17 -18.79 -42.29
N THR A 113 -5.36 -19.22 -41.87
CA THR A 113 -5.53 -20.35 -40.94
C THR A 113 -5.67 -21.69 -41.66
N THR A 114 -5.82 -21.68 -42.99
CA THR A 114 -6.09 -22.87 -43.81
C THR A 114 -4.89 -23.28 -44.67
N VAL A 115 -4.02 -22.34 -45.01
CA VAL A 115 -2.81 -22.57 -45.82
C VAL A 115 -1.59 -22.49 -44.91
N ALA A 116 -0.74 -23.51 -44.95
CA ALA A 116 0.46 -23.56 -44.09
C ALA A 116 1.41 -22.39 -44.37
N GLN A 117 2.10 -21.93 -43.33
CA GLN A 117 3.06 -20.84 -43.45
C GLN A 117 4.11 -21.13 -44.54
N GLY A 118 4.36 -20.15 -45.42
CA GLY A 118 5.31 -20.26 -46.52
C GLY A 118 4.77 -20.92 -47.80
N GLN A 119 3.51 -21.35 -47.81
CA GLN A 119 2.85 -21.86 -49.02
C GLN A 119 2.08 -20.77 -49.77
N VAL A 120 2.00 -20.91 -51.09
CA VAL A 120 1.26 -19.98 -51.96
C VAL A 120 -0.25 -20.17 -51.77
N ILE A 121 -0.93 -19.08 -51.42
CA ILE A 121 -2.39 -18.96 -51.32
C ILE A 121 -2.99 -18.73 -52.72
N SER A 122 -2.41 -17.81 -53.48
CA SER A 122 -2.90 -17.46 -54.82
C SER A 122 -1.78 -16.89 -55.69
N SER A 123 -2.01 -16.87 -57.01
CA SER A 123 -1.13 -16.26 -57.99
C SER A 123 -1.92 -15.35 -58.92
N ASP A 124 -1.29 -14.28 -59.40
CA ASP A 124 -1.82 -13.39 -60.43
C ASP A 124 -0.77 -13.17 -61.52
N PRO A 125 -0.98 -13.65 -62.76
CA PRO A 125 -2.18 -14.34 -63.26
C PRO A 125 -2.44 -15.71 -62.61
N SER A 126 -3.72 -16.11 -62.55
CA SER A 126 -4.16 -17.36 -61.89
C SER A 126 -3.83 -18.61 -62.71
N TYR A 127 -3.88 -19.78 -62.05
CA TYR A 127 -3.77 -21.09 -62.71
C TYR A 127 -4.59 -21.18 -64.02
N LYS A 128 -3.98 -21.73 -65.08
CA LYS A 128 -4.51 -21.84 -66.46
C LYS A 128 -4.75 -20.52 -67.20
N ALA A 129 -4.36 -19.37 -66.66
CA ALA A 129 -4.39 -18.13 -67.41
C ALA A 129 -3.43 -18.23 -68.62
N LYS A 130 -3.92 -17.84 -69.80
CA LYS A 130 -3.13 -17.84 -71.05
C LYS A 130 -2.49 -16.47 -71.24
N VAL A 131 -1.18 -16.40 -71.05
CA VAL A 131 -0.42 -15.15 -71.10
C VAL A 131 0.78 -15.27 -72.03
N SER A 132 1.39 -14.14 -72.36
CA SER A 132 2.59 -14.12 -73.20
C SER A 132 3.79 -14.74 -72.46
N PRO A 133 4.73 -15.41 -73.15
CA PRO A 133 5.98 -15.85 -72.55
C PRO A 133 6.71 -14.70 -71.83
N GLY A 134 7.32 -14.97 -70.67
CA GLY A 134 8.00 -13.96 -69.86
C GLY A 134 7.08 -13.06 -69.02
N THR A 135 5.77 -13.35 -68.98
CA THR A 135 4.82 -12.66 -68.09
C THR A 135 5.26 -12.81 -66.63
N THR A 136 5.05 -11.74 -65.87
CA THR A 136 5.35 -11.69 -64.43
C THR A 136 4.18 -12.26 -63.64
N VAL A 137 4.45 -13.20 -62.73
CA VAL A 137 3.44 -13.83 -61.86
C VAL A 137 3.67 -13.37 -60.43
N ASN A 138 2.72 -12.62 -59.88
CA ASN A 138 2.70 -12.22 -58.47
C ASN A 138 2.17 -13.38 -57.63
N LEU A 139 2.71 -13.53 -56.41
CA LEU A 139 2.29 -14.59 -55.49
C LEU A 139 1.79 -13.98 -54.19
N VAL A 140 0.67 -14.51 -53.68
CA VAL A 140 0.24 -14.30 -52.29
C VAL A 140 0.66 -15.54 -51.51
N VAL A 141 1.50 -15.35 -50.49
CA VAL A 141 2.04 -16.45 -49.67
C VAL A 141 1.47 -16.35 -48.26
N SER A 142 1.16 -17.49 -47.65
CA SER A 142 0.64 -17.55 -46.29
C SER A 142 1.72 -17.16 -45.28
N SER A 143 1.42 -16.18 -44.43
CA SER A 143 2.21 -15.90 -43.23
C SER A 143 1.86 -16.84 -42.06
N GLY A 144 0.91 -17.77 -42.25
CA GLY A 144 0.31 -18.57 -41.19
C GLY A 144 -0.78 -17.82 -40.41
N PRO A 145 -1.33 -18.43 -39.34
CA PRO A 145 -2.30 -17.79 -38.46
C PRO A 145 -1.68 -16.57 -37.75
N GLU A 146 -2.50 -15.56 -37.43
CA GLU A 146 -2.05 -14.39 -36.67
C GLU A 146 -1.51 -14.85 -35.30
N PRO A 147 -0.30 -14.43 -34.90
CA PRO A 147 0.22 -14.79 -33.59
C PRO A 147 -0.68 -14.22 -32.49
N PRO A 148 -0.83 -14.93 -31.37
CA PRO A 148 -1.64 -14.44 -30.26
C PRO A 148 -1.10 -13.10 -29.76
N LYS A 149 -2.02 -12.17 -29.48
CA LYS A 149 -1.67 -10.85 -28.95
C LYS A 149 -1.12 -11.02 -27.54
N LYS A 150 0.05 -10.44 -27.29
CA LYS A 150 0.72 -10.45 -26.00
C LYS A 150 0.57 -9.10 -25.29
N VAL A 151 0.38 -9.16 -23.98
CA VAL A 151 0.27 -8.01 -23.09
C VAL A 151 1.22 -8.22 -21.90
N LYS A 152 1.72 -7.12 -21.33
CA LYS A 152 2.57 -7.18 -20.15
C LYS A 152 1.72 -7.23 -18.89
N VAL A 153 2.03 -8.15 -17.99
CA VAL A 153 1.39 -8.24 -16.68
C VAL A 153 1.70 -6.97 -15.88
N PRO A 154 0.70 -6.25 -15.37
CA PRO A 154 0.92 -5.07 -14.55
C PRO A 154 1.49 -5.44 -13.17
N ASP A 155 2.06 -4.47 -12.48
CA ASP A 155 2.36 -4.61 -11.05
C ASP A 155 1.09 -4.37 -10.24
N LEU A 156 0.61 -5.43 -9.59
CA LEU A 156 -0.59 -5.41 -8.76
C LEU A 156 -0.27 -5.11 -7.30
N ARG A 157 1.00 -5.15 -6.88
CA ARG A 157 1.36 -5.01 -5.45
C ARG A 157 0.87 -3.66 -4.90
N GLY A 158 0.18 -3.70 -3.76
CA GLY A 158 -0.40 -2.53 -3.11
C GLY A 158 -1.69 -1.99 -3.74
N ARG A 159 -2.15 -2.53 -4.88
CA ARG A 159 -3.47 -2.21 -5.44
C ARG A 159 -4.58 -2.81 -4.57
N THR A 160 -5.76 -2.20 -4.58
CA THR A 160 -6.96 -2.86 -4.03
C THR A 160 -7.37 -4.04 -4.90
N LEU A 161 -8.09 -5.03 -4.35
CA LEU A 161 -8.55 -6.19 -5.13
C LEU A 161 -9.40 -5.78 -6.34
N SER A 162 -10.21 -4.74 -6.19
CA SER A 162 -11.02 -4.20 -7.30
C SER A 162 -10.17 -3.55 -8.39
N GLN A 163 -9.14 -2.78 -8.01
CA GLN A 163 -8.22 -2.18 -8.99
C GLN A 163 -7.41 -3.26 -9.70
N ALA A 164 -6.87 -4.23 -8.98
CA ALA A 164 -6.09 -5.31 -9.57
C ALA A 164 -6.93 -6.12 -10.58
N ARG A 165 -8.19 -6.38 -10.25
CA ARG A 165 -9.14 -7.01 -11.17
C ARG A 165 -9.33 -6.17 -12.45
N GLN A 166 -9.59 -4.87 -12.30
CA GLN A 166 -9.81 -3.95 -13.43
C GLN A 166 -8.56 -3.83 -14.33
N ASP A 167 -7.37 -3.73 -13.72
CA ASP A 167 -6.10 -3.61 -14.44
C ASP A 167 -5.83 -4.87 -15.29
N LEU A 168 -6.16 -6.07 -14.78
CA LEU A 168 -6.05 -7.31 -15.53
C LEU A 168 -7.12 -7.44 -16.64
N GLU A 169 -8.37 -7.12 -16.33
CA GLU A 169 -9.48 -7.18 -17.31
C GLU A 169 -9.27 -6.18 -18.46
N ALA A 170 -8.71 -5.00 -18.19
CA ALA A 170 -8.37 -4.01 -19.22
C ALA A 170 -7.33 -4.53 -20.23
N LEU A 171 -6.50 -5.48 -19.81
CA LEU A 171 -5.51 -6.16 -20.66
C LEU A 171 -6.04 -7.50 -21.22
N LYS A 172 -7.33 -7.80 -21.01
CA LYS A 172 -7.97 -9.08 -21.34
C LYS A 172 -7.27 -10.29 -20.72
N LEU A 173 -6.56 -10.09 -19.61
CA LEU A 173 -6.07 -11.18 -18.78
C LEU A 173 -7.21 -11.62 -17.86
N VAL A 174 -7.18 -12.89 -17.45
CA VAL A 174 -8.21 -13.45 -16.58
C VAL A 174 -7.77 -13.30 -15.12
N PRO A 175 -8.40 -12.41 -14.33
CA PRO A 175 -8.05 -12.24 -12.93
C PRO A 175 -8.45 -13.47 -12.11
N GLN A 176 -7.53 -13.98 -11.30
CA GLN A 176 -7.79 -15.07 -10.37
C GLN A 176 -7.39 -14.66 -8.95
N LEU A 177 -8.32 -14.77 -8.00
CA LEU A 177 -8.03 -14.52 -6.59
C LEU A 177 -7.38 -15.78 -5.99
N GLY A 178 -6.18 -15.64 -5.44
CA GLY A 178 -5.47 -16.68 -4.71
C GLY A 178 -5.75 -16.65 -3.21
N GLU A 179 -5.06 -17.53 -2.47
CA GLU A 179 -5.12 -17.55 -1.01
C GLU A 179 -4.53 -16.28 -0.40
N GLU A 180 -5.09 -15.85 0.73
CA GLU A 180 -4.61 -14.68 1.46
C GLU A 180 -3.29 -14.98 2.21
N ARG A 181 -2.32 -14.08 2.11
CA ARG A 181 -0.98 -14.20 2.72
C ARG A 181 -0.72 -13.05 3.71
N PHE A 182 0.14 -13.28 4.70
CA PHE A 182 0.61 -12.21 5.58
C PHE A 182 1.68 -11.37 4.87
N ASP A 183 1.57 -10.05 4.97
CA ASP A 183 2.56 -9.10 4.47
C ASP A 183 2.53 -7.88 5.38
N ALA A 184 3.67 -7.57 6.00
CA ALA A 184 3.77 -6.54 7.02
C ALA A 184 3.69 -5.11 6.45
N ASP A 185 3.97 -4.96 5.17
CA ASP A 185 4.07 -3.67 4.47
C ASP A 185 2.81 -3.36 3.65
N ILE A 186 2.00 -4.37 3.37
CA ILE A 186 0.78 -4.24 2.57
C ILE A 186 -0.46 -4.31 3.47
N PRO A 187 -1.34 -3.29 3.45
CA PRO A 187 -2.54 -3.28 4.30
C PRO A 187 -3.53 -4.37 3.90
N VAL A 188 -4.35 -4.80 4.87
CA VAL A 188 -5.43 -5.77 4.67
C VAL A 188 -6.33 -5.35 3.49
N GLY A 189 -6.68 -6.32 2.63
CA GLY A 189 -7.55 -6.09 1.48
C GLY A 189 -6.85 -5.47 0.25
N SER A 190 -5.53 -5.28 0.31
CA SER A 190 -4.70 -4.96 -0.86
C SER A 190 -3.93 -6.19 -1.34
N VAL A 191 -3.47 -6.19 -2.58
CA VAL A 191 -2.69 -7.30 -3.14
C VAL A 191 -1.26 -7.26 -2.59
N CYS A 192 -0.82 -8.35 -1.97
CA CYS A 192 0.56 -8.50 -1.50
C CYS A 192 1.45 -9.19 -2.53
N ALA A 193 0.92 -10.14 -3.29
CA ALA A 193 1.72 -10.89 -4.24
C ALA A 193 0.91 -11.24 -5.49
N GLN A 194 1.63 -11.51 -6.58
CA GLN A 194 1.10 -12.08 -7.81
C GLN A 194 2.00 -13.24 -8.23
N ASP A 195 1.40 -14.29 -8.81
CA ASP A 195 2.15 -15.49 -9.20
C ASP A 195 2.99 -15.25 -10.46
N VAL A 196 2.51 -14.40 -11.37
CA VAL A 196 3.24 -14.00 -12.58
C VAL A 196 3.89 -12.64 -12.33
N ALA A 197 5.22 -12.55 -12.46
CA ALA A 197 5.96 -11.32 -12.20
C ALA A 197 5.52 -10.16 -13.12
N ALA A 198 5.52 -8.94 -12.59
CA ALA A 198 5.22 -7.74 -13.36
C ALA A 198 6.17 -7.59 -14.56
N GLY A 199 5.63 -7.13 -15.69
CA GLY A 199 6.35 -6.99 -16.96
C GLY A 199 6.45 -8.27 -17.79
N THR A 200 6.09 -9.44 -17.24
CA THR A 200 6.02 -10.70 -18.01
C THR A 200 5.01 -10.57 -19.15
N GLU A 201 5.35 -11.05 -20.35
CA GLU A 201 4.43 -11.06 -21.49
C GLU A 201 3.57 -12.32 -21.49
N LEU A 202 2.26 -12.12 -21.42
CA LEU A 202 1.26 -13.19 -21.51
C LEU A 202 0.36 -12.96 -22.72
N GLU A 203 -0.15 -14.05 -23.29
CA GLU A 203 -1.19 -13.99 -24.31
C GLU A 203 -2.53 -13.52 -23.69
N GLU A 204 -3.33 -12.78 -24.46
CA GLU A 204 -4.69 -12.43 -24.06
C GLU A 204 -5.47 -13.69 -23.64
N GLY A 205 -6.24 -13.60 -22.55
CA GLY A 205 -7.00 -14.73 -21.99
C GLY A 205 -6.23 -15.61 -21.00
N GLN A 206 -4.93 -15.41 -20.82
CA GLN A 206 -4.16 -16.09 -19.78
C GLN A 206 -4.56 -15.64 -18.37
N LYS A 207 -4.44 -16.55 -17.39
CA LYS A 207 -4.80 -16.29 -16.00
C LYS A 207 -3.64 -15.65 -15.25
N VAL A 208 -3.97 -14.67 -14.41
CA VAL A 208 -3.02 -14.10 -13.43
C VAL A 208 -3.63 -14.21 -12.04
N THR A 209 -2.99 -15.03 -11.20
CA THR A 209 -3.36 -15.18 -9.80
C THR A 209 -2.70 -14.09 -8.97
N TYR A 210 -3.49 -13.44 -8.12
CA TYR A 210 -3.02 -12.45 -7.16
C TYR A 210 -3.56 -12.73 -5.75
N HIS A 211 -2.76 -12.39 -4.74
CA HIS A 211 -2.96 -12.78 -3.35
C HIS A 211 -3.30 -11.57 -2.49
N PRO A 212 -4.46 -11.58 -1.79
CA PRO A 212 -4.78 -10.56 -0.80
C PRO A 212 -3.84 -10.59 0.40
N SER A 213 -3.55 -9.43 0.97
CA SER A 213 -2.83 -9.28 2.23
C SER A 213 -3.78 -9.47 3.42
N LYS A 214 -3.31 -10.24 4.42
CA LYS A 214 -3.84 -10.31 5.78
C LYS A 214 -3.21 -9.26 6.71
N GLY A 215 -2.34 -8.41 6.18
CA GLY A 215 -1.51 -7.51 6.96
C GLY A 215 -0.44 -8.24 7.75
N LYS A 216 0.02 -7.61 8.84
CA LYS A 216 1.01 -8.19 9.77
C LYS A 216 0.45 -9.45 10.43
N GLU A 217 1.30 -10.46 10.57
CA GLU A 217 0.96 -11.66 11.34
C GLU A 217 0.70 -11.27 12.81
N THR A 218 -0.53 -11.49 13.28
CA THR A 218 -0.93 -11.24 14.66
C THR A 218 -1.14 -12.54 15.40
N VAL A 219 -0.67 -12.59 16.64
CA VAL A 219 -0.87 -13.70 17.57
C VAL A 219 -1.60 -13.21 18.82
N GLY A 220 -2.29 -14.11 19.52
CA GLY A 220 -3.02 -13.78 20.74
C GLY A 220 -2.06 -13.50 21.90
N ILE A 221 -2.28 -12.39 22.61
CA ILE A 221 -1.49 -11.99 23.77
C ILE A 221 -1.95 -12.84 24.97
N PRO A 222 -1.07 -13.69 25.56
CA PRO A 222 -1.37 -14.42 26.78
C PRO A 222 -1.69 -13.45 27.94
N ASN A 223 -2.65 -13.82 28.80
CA ASN A 223 -2.84 -13.13 30.07
C ASN A 223 -1.88 -13.72 31.12
N VAL A 224 -0.94 -12.90 31.60
CA VAL A 224 0.05 -13.30 32.60
C VAL A 224 -0.14 -12.64 33.96
N ILE A 225 -1.24 -11.90 34.15
CA ILE A 225 -1.59 -11.34 35.46
C ILE A 225 -1.82 -12.49 36.46
N GLY A 226 -1.24 -12.36 37.65
CA GLY A 226 -1.24 -13.37 38.71
C GLY A 226 -0.15 -14.44 38.58
N GLN A 227 0.64 -14.44 37.49
CA GLN A 227 1.80 -15.34 37.36
C GLN A 227 3.04 -14.73 37.99
N THR A 228 4.06 -15.55 38.26
CA THR A 228 5.39 -15.04 38.63
C THR A 228 6.05 -14.34 37.44
N GLU A 229 6.94 -13.37 37.69
CA GLU A 229 7.71 -12.68 36.64
C GLU A 229 8.36 -13.67 35.65
N ALA A 230 8.96 -14.74 36.16
CA ALA A 230 9.64 -15.75 35.35
C ALA A 230 8.66 -16.50 34.44
N ALA A 231 7.53 -16.98 34.97
CA ALA A 231 6.51 -17.70 34.19
C ALA A 231 5.83 -16.79 33.17
N ALA A 232 5.55 -15.55 33.56
CA ALA A 232 4.99 -14.53 32.69
C ALA A 232 5.90 -14.24 31.49
N LYS A 233 7.21 -14.07 31.74
CA LYS A 233 8.22 -13.87 30.70
C LYS A 233 8.26 -15.05 29.74
N GLU A 234 8.33 -16.27 30.26
CA GLU A 234 8.35 -17.49 29.44
C GLU A 234 7.09 -17.61 28.57
N ALA A 235 5.90 -17.40 29.13
CA ALA A 235 4.64 -17.47 28.39
C ALA A 235 4.55 -16.44 27.26
N LEU A 236 4.98 -15.20 27.52
CA LEU A 236 4.99 -14.13 26.52
C LEU A 236 6.00 -14.39 25.40
N GLU A 237 7.22 -14.81 25.74
CA GLU A 237 8.26 -15.12 24.76
C GLU A 237 7.92 -16.35 23.92
N ALA A 238 7.34 -17.39 24.51
CA ALA A 238 6.85 -18.57 23.81
C ALA A 238 5.71 -18.24 22.83
N ALA A 239 4.86 -17.27 23.17
CA ALA A 239 3.84 -16.74 22.27
C ALA A 239 4.40 -15.79 21.20
N GLY A 240 5.71 -15.52 21.21
CA GLY A 240 6.40 -14.70 20.22
C GLY A 240 6.38 -13.20 20.52
N PHE A 241 6.12 -12.78 21.76
CA PHE A 241 6.21 -11.39 22.21
C PHE A 241 7.55 -11.10 22.89
N LYS A 242 7.89 -9.81 23.02
CA LYS A 242 9.02 -9.38 23.85
C LYS A 242 8.50 -8.98 25.22
N CYS A 243 8.95 -9.65 26.28
CA CYS A 243 8.57 -9.28 27.65
C CYS A 243 9.52 -8.23 28.22
N VAL A 244 8.99 -7.15 28.78
CA VAL A 244 9.75 -6.11 29.48
C VAL A 244 9.16 -5.89 30.87
N VAL A 245 10.00 -5.88 31.91
CA VAL A 245 9.57 -5.49 33.26
C VAL A 245 9.62 -3.97 33.34
N GLY A 246 8.44 -3.33 33.32
CA GLY A 246 8.29 -1.88 33.31
C GLY A 246 8.44 -1.22 34.68
N GLY A 247 8.45 -2.01 35.75
CA GLY A 247 8.60 -1.53 37.11
C GLY A 247 7.96 -2.46 38.14
N SER A 248 7.94 -1.98 39.38
CA SER A 248 7.32 -2.69 40.49
C SER A 248 6.60 -1.75 41.46
N GLU A 249 5.46 -2.19 41.96
CA GLU A 249 4.55 -1.42 42.82
C GLU A 249 4.14 -2.23 44.05
N TYR A 250 3.79 -1.57 45.16
CA TYR A 250 3.23 -2.28 46.31
C TYR A 250 1.80 -2.73 45.98
N SER A 251 1.47 -3.97 46.33
CA SER A 251 0.11 -4.52 46.23
C SER A 251 -0.07 -5.61 47.29
N ASP A 252 -1.29 -6.04 47.54
CA ASP A 252 -1.56 -7.14 48.48
C ASP A 252 -1.10 -8.52 47.94
N ASP A 253 -0.67 -8.60 46.68
CA ASP A 253 -0.13 -9.81 46.06
C ASP A 253 1.28 -10.15 46.57
N THR A 254 1.66 -11.41 46.44
CA THR A 254 3.02 -11.87 46.72
C THR A 254 4.05 -11.11 45.88
N ALA A 255 5.17 -10.71 46.50
CA ALA A 255 6.27 -10.06 45.81
C ALA A 255 6.79 -10.91 44.62
N GLY A 256 6.99 -10.27 43.46
CA GLY A 256 7.40 -10.94 42.21
C GLY A 256 6.24 -11.49 41.37
N THR A 257 4.99 -11.36 41.82
CA THR A 257 3.80 -11.67 41.02
C THR A 257 3.47 -10.53 40.08
N VAL A 258 3.11 -10.82 38.83
CA VAL A 258 2.64 -9.83 37.86
C VAL A 258 1.26 -9.32 38.26
N ILE A 259 1.15 -8.01 38.47
CA ILE A 259 -0.08 -7.34 38.86
C ILE A 259 -0.71 -6.54 37.72
N ASN A 260 0.09 -6.21 36.71
CA ASN A 260 -0.38 -5.48 35.53
C ASN A 260 0.41 -5.92 34.29
N GLN A 261 -0.24 -5.88 33.14
CA GLN A 261 0.32 -6.23 31.85
C GLN A 261 -0.23 -5.29 30.79
N ARG A 262 0.63 -4.82 29.89
CA ARG A 262 0.23 -3.97 28.76
C ARG A 262 1.01 -4.33 27.48
N PRO A 263 0.36 -4.56 26.33
CA PRO A 263 -1.09 -4.67 26.12
C PRO A 263 -1.76 -5.80 26.94
N LEU A 264 -3.07 -5.66 27.20
CA LEU A 264 -3.84 -6.62 27.99
C LEU A 264 -3.96 -7.97 27.28
N GLY A 265 -3.87 -9.05 28.06
CA GLY A 265 -4.12 -10.41 27.59
C GLY A 265 -5.53 -10.60 27.03
N GLY A 266 -5.68 -11.58 26.13
CA GLY A 266 -6.92 -11.86 25.41
C GLY A 266 -7.14 -11.03 24.13
N ASN A 267 -6.34 -9.97 23.93
CA ASN A 267 -6.26 -9.25 22.65
C ASN A 267 -5.27 -9.93 21.70
N THR A 268 -5.22 -9.48 20.44
CA THR A 268 -4.18 -9.88 19.48
C THR A 268 -3.22 -8.73 19.21
N ALA A 269 -1.96 -9.05 18.92
CA ALA A 269 -0.95 -8.08 18.50
C ALA A 269 0.05 -8.73 17.54
N ALA A 270 0.81 -7.90 16.82
CA ALA A 270 1.82 -8.39 15.89
C ALA A 270 2.90 -9.21 16.63
N LYS A 271 3.40 -10.27 16.00
CA LYS A 271 4.55 -11.03 16.55
C LYS A 271 5.74 -10.09 16.79
N GLY A 272 6.41 -10.26 17.92
CA GLY A 272 7.53 -9.42 18.36
C GLY A 272 7.12 -8.10 19.02
N THR A 273 5.82 -7.84 19.19
CA THR A 273 5.33 -6.68 19.98
C THR A 273 5.86 -6.77 21.40
N GLU A 274 6.21 -5.62 21.97
CA GLU A 274 6.62 -5.51 23.37
C GLU A 274 5.40 -5.54 24.29
N VAL A 275 5.48 -6.40 25.31
CA VAL A 275 4.51 -6.51 26.39
C VAL A 275 5.23 -6.15 27.69
N THR A 276 4.80 -5.05 28.29
CA THR A 276 5.31 -4.56 29.56
C THR A 276 4.53 -5.18 30.71
N ILE A 277 5.23 -5.75 31.70
CA ILE A 277 4.65 -6.24 32.94
C ILE A 277 5.07 -5.36 34.12
N THR A 278 4.18 -5.21 35.10
CA THR A 278 4.47 -4.62 36.42
C THR A 278 4.34 -5.70 37.46
N VAL A 279 5.31 -5.79 38.36
CA VAL A 279 5.36 -6.83 39.40
C VAL A 279 5.10 -6.25 40.79
N SER A 280 4.52 -7.05 41.67
CA SER A 280 4.29 -6.67 43.06
C SER A 280 5.61 -6.61 43.84
N LYS A 281 5.73 -5.62 44.73
CA LYS A 281 6.75 -5.51 45.77
C LYS A 281 6.33 -6.21 47.07
N GLY A 282 5.14 -6.81 47.11
CA GLY A 282 4.45 -7.20 48.34
C GLY A 282 3.61 -6.06 48.93
N PRO A 283 2.94 -6.31 50.06
CA PRO A 283 2.15 -5.29 50.74
C PRO A 283 2.99 -4.08 51.12
N GLU A 284 2.40 -2.88 51.06
CA GLU A 284 3.07 -1.66 51.47
C GLU A 284 3.43 -1.75 52.97
N PRO A 285 4.72 -1.56 53.35
CA PRO A 285 5.10 -1.60 54.75
C PRO A 285 4.41 -0.47 55.51
N PRO A 286 4.03 -0.68 56.78
CA PRO A 286 3.41 0.36 57.58
C PRO A 286 4.34 1.58 57.70
N ALA A 287 3.75 2.77 57.67
CA ALA A 287 4.50 4.01 57.84
C ALA A 287 5.24 3.99 59.19
N LYS A 288 6.51 4.37 59.18
CA LYS A 288 7.32 4.52 60.40
C LYS A 288 7.15 5.90 60.99
N VAL A 289 7.04 5.99 62.31
CA VAL A 289 7.03 7.25 63.08
C VAL A 289 8.07 7.17 64.21
N THR A 290 8.59 8.33 64.62
CA THR A 290 9.57 8.40 65.71
C THR A 290 8.87 8.57 67.04
N VAL A 291 9.22 7.75 68.02
CA VAL A 291 8.70 7.84 69.39
C VAL A 291 9.19 9.13 70.03
N PRO A 292 8.30 10.05 70.48
CA PRO A 292 8.71 11.25 71.17
C PRO A 292 9.32 10.93 72.54
N ASN A 293 10.27 11.74 73.00
CA ASN A 293 10.77 11.67 74.37
C ASN A 293 9.82 12.46 75.28
N VAL A 294 9.11 11.75 76.17
CA VAL A 294 8.12 12.31 77.09
C VAL A 294 8.53 12.21 78.55
N ILE A 295 9.76 11.77 78.84
CA ILE A 295 10.28 11.70 80.21
C ILE A 295 10.29 13.10 80.84
N GLY A 296 9.69 13.21 82.03
CA GLY A 296 9.54 14.47 82.77
C GLY A 296 8.36 15.35 82.33
N MET A 297 7.56 14.93 81.33
CA MET A 297 6.28 15.59 81.04
C MET A 297 5.19 15.11 82.02
N THR A 298 4.11 15.88 82.15
CA THR A 298 2.90 15.41 82.84
C THR A 298 2.24 14.30 82.03
N GLU A 299 1.52 13.39 82.68
CA GLU A 299 0.78 12.31 82.00
C GLU A 299 -0.07 12.84 80.83
N ALA A 300 -0.83 13.92 81.04
CA ALA A 300 -1.66 14.53 80.01
C ALA A 300 -0.86 15.08 78.82
N ALA A 301 0.29 15.72 79.07
CA ALA A 301 1.14 16.26 78.01
C ALA A 301 1.89 15.15 77.26
N ALA A 302 2.36 14.13 77.98
CA ALA A 302 2.99 12.94 77.41
C ALA A 302 2.03 12.18 76.49
N LYS A 303 0.80 11.92 76.97
CA LYS A 303 -0.26 11.28 76.19
C LYS A 303 -0.53 12.04 74.90
N LYS A 304 -0.72 13.37 74.98
CA LYS A 304 -0.94 14.21 73.81
C LYS A 304 0.22 14.14 72.81
N ALA A 305 1.48 14.22 73.29
CA ALA A 305 2.65 14.17 72.41
C ALA A 305 2.78 12.81 71.68
N ILE A 306 2.47 11.70 72.37
CA ILE A 306 2.47 10.35 71.78
C ILE A 306 1.35 10.22 70.74
N GLU A 307 0.14 10.66 71.07
CA GLU A 307 -1.01 10.59 70.15
C GLU A 307 -0.84 11.50 68.92
N ASP A 308 -0.28 12.70 69.08
CA ASP A 308 0.05 13.62 67.98
C ASP A 308 1.11 13.01 67.04
N ALA A 309 2.00 12.17 67.55
CA ALA A 309 2.97 11.40 66.75
C ALA A 309 2.32 10.20 66.01
N GLY A 310 1.01 9.98 66.17
CA GLY A 310 0.29 8.86 65.57
C GLY A 310 0.54 7.52 66.27
N LEU A 311 0.88 7.55 67.55
CA LEU A 311 1.13 6.38 68.40
C LEU A 311 0.03 6.23 69.44
N VAL A 312 -0.10 5.04 70.03
CA VAL A 312 -1.09 4.76 71.06
C VAL A 312 -0.43 4.88 72.43
N CYS A 313 -0.91 5.79 73.29
CA CYS A 313 -0.40 5.93 74.66
C CYS A 313 -1.12 4.97 75.62
N VAL A 314 -0.37 4.16 76.36
CA VAL A 314 -0.88 3.34 77.47
C VAL A 314 -0.19 3.77 78.76
N VAL A 315 -0.98 4.03 79.82
CA VAL A 315 -0.44 4.39 81.13
C VAL A 315 -0.27 3.11 81.95
N GLY A 316 0.97 2.86 82.37
CA GLY A 316 1.35 1.72 83.23
C GLY A 316 1.09 1.98 84.71
N GLN A 317 1.66 1.13 85.56
CA GLN A 317 1.60 1.32 87.02
C GLN A 317 2.47 2.50 87.44
N SER A 318 2.01 3.25 88.44
CA SER A 318 2.78 4.33 89.04
C SER A 318 3.78 3.79 90.06
N GLU A 319 4.99 4.35 90.09
CA GLU A 319 6.04 3.95 91.03
C GLU A 319 6.47 5.14 91.91
N HIS A 320 6.88 4.85 93.14
CA HIS A 320 7.43 5.88 94.04
C HIS A 320 8.80 6.32 93.54
N ASN A 321 8.99 7.64 93.39
CA ASN A 321 10.31 8.19 93.09
C ASN A 321 10.42 9.64 93.61
N SER A 322 11.57 10.28 93.37
CA SER A 322 11.84 11.65 93.82
C SER A 322 11.15 12.75 92.99
N ARG A 323 10.44 12.40 91.91
CA ARG A 323 9.71 13.36 91.06
C ARG A 323 8.32 13.65 91.64
N PRO A 324 7.69 14.78 91.27
CA PRO A 324 6.31 15.06 91.60
C PRO A 324 5.36 13.97 91.09
N SER A 325 4.29 13.70 91.84
CA SER A 325 3.27 12.75 91.42
C SER A 325 2.63 13.18 90.09
N GLY A 326 2.48 12.24 89.15
CA GLY A 326 1.88 12.48 87.83
C GLY A 326 2.87 12.84 86.71
N GLU A 327 4.17 12.98 86.99
CA GLU A 327 5.20 13.07 85.94
C GLU A 327 5.54 11.70 85.35
N VAL A 328 5.86 11.65 84.06
CA VAL A 328 6.39 10.46 83.40
C VAL A 328 7.83 10.21 83.78
N ILE A 329 8.12 9.00 84.25
CA ILE A 329 9.42 8.62 84.84
C ILE A 329 10.15 7.59 83.98
N ASN A 330 9.39 6.81 83.21
CA ASN A 330 9.89 5.87 82.24
C ASN A 330 8.93 5.82 81.04
N GLN A 331 9.46 5.41 79.90
CA GLN A 331 8.69 5.16 78.69
C GLN A 331 9.28 3.95 77.96
N SER A 332 8.43 3.20 77.26
CA SER A 332 8.86 2.12 76.38
C SER A 332 7.95 2.05 75.15
N PRO A 333 8.48 2.08 73.92
CA PRO A 333 9.91 2.22 73.55
C PRO A 333 10.53 3.58 73.93
N SER A 334 11.87 3.66 73.93
CA SER A 334 12.60 4.88 74.28
C SER A 334 12.44 5.98 73.23
N GLY A 335 12.55 7.24 73.66
CA GLY A 335 12.47 8.40 72.78
C GLY A 335 13.53 8.34 71.66
N GLY A 336 13.15 8.69 70.45
CA GLY A 336 13.97 8.59 69.25
C GLY A 336 13.90 7.22 68.55
N THR A 337 13.24 6.21 69.14
CA THR A 337 13.04 4.91 68.48
C THR A 337 12.08 5.04 67.28
N SER A 338 12.42 4.43 66.15
CA SER A 338 11.52 4.36 64.99
C SER A 338 10.62 3.13 65.09
N VAL A 339 9.31 3.34 65.14
CA VAL A 339 8.29 2.27 65.28
C VAL A 339 7.21 2.41 64.21
N ASP A 340 6.36 1.39 64.06
CA ASP A 340 5.22 1.46 63.14
C ASP A 340 4.18 2.45 63.66
N LYS A 341 3.55 3.22 62.77
CA LYS A 341 2.43 4.08 63.12
C LYS A 341 1.33 3.27 63.80
N GLY A 342 0.78 3.78 64.89
CA GLY A 342 -0.18 3.06 65.75
C GLY A 342 0.45 2.12 66.78
N SER A 343 1.79 2.01 66.84
CA SER A 343 2.46 1.25 67.90
C SER A 343 2.16 1.84 69.28
N THR A 344 2.15 0.96 70.28
CA THR A 344 1.91 1.35 71.67
C THR A 344 3.18 1.88 72.32
N VAL A 345 3.09 3.04 72.97
CA VAL A 345 4.09 3.57 73.89
C VAL A 345 3.49 3.52 75.30
N THR A 346 4.14 2.74 76.17
CA THR A 346 3.78 2.65 77.58
C THR A 346 4.55 3.68 78.38
N ILE A 347 3.85 4.50 79.17
CA ILE A 347 4.47 5.45 80.11
C ILE A 347 4.23 5.01 81.55
N GLY A 348 5.27 5.09 82.39
CA GLY A 348 5.15 4.96 83.83
C GLY A 348 5.15 6.34 84.49
N THR A 349 4.27 6.55 85.46
CA THR A 349 4.15 7.83 86.18
C THR A 349 4.69 7.74 87.61
N SER A 350 5.09 8.87 88.17
CA SER A 350 5.48 8.95 89.59
C SER A 350 4.25 8.95 90.49
N SER A 351 4.26 8.17 91.58
CA SER A 351 3.33 8.32 92.72
C SER A 351 3.81 9.31 93.79
N GLY A 352 4.95 10.00 93.56
CA GLY A 352 5.59 10.92 94.49
C GLY A 352 6.61 10.25 95.44
N PRO A 353 7.36 11.05 96.22
CA PRO A 353 8.32 10.53 97.19
C PRO A 353 7.65 9.59 98.17
N ALA A 354 8.28 8.45 98.46
CA ALA A 354 7.77 7.53 99.46
C ALA A 354 7.60 8.28 100.80
N SER A 355 6.36 8.32 101.30
CA SER A 355 6.09 8.80 102.66
C SER A 355 6.91 7.95 103.60
N THR A 356 7.98 8.50 104.19
CA THR A 356 8.67 7.86 105.30
C THR A 356 7.67 7.72 106.42
N SER A 357 7.15 6.50 106.61
CA SER A 357 6.44 6.14 107.84
C SER A 357 7.44 6.25 108.98
N THR A 358 7.46 7.41 109.63
CA THR A 358 8.12 7.59 110.91
C THR A 358 7.32 6.80 111.94
N ASN A 359 7.82 5.61 112.27
CA ASN A 359 7.39 4.86 113.44
C ASN A 359 7.60 5.74 114.70
N PRO A 360 6.60 5.96 115.57
CA PRO A 360 6.79 6.76 116.78
C PRO A 360 7.82 6.09 117.73
N PRO A 361 8.63 6.86 118.47
CA PRO A 361 9.56 6.28 119.44
C PRO A 361 8.79 5.58 120.57
N ALA A 362 9.28 4.40 120.98
CA ALA A 362 8.78 3.68 122.15
C ALA A 362 8.93 4.52 123.43
N THR A 363 7.82 4.85 124.10
CA THR A 363 7.83 5.34 125.48
C THR A 363 7.99 4.18 126.45
N ASN A 364 9.20 4.05 126.98
CA ASN A 364 9.54 3.21 128.11
C ASN A 364 9.20 4.00 129.40
N GLN A 365 8.14 3.61 130.11
CA GLN A 365 7.82 4.13 131.44
C GLN A 365 8.10 3.02 132.46
N GLY A 366 9.13 3.26 133.25
CA GLY A 366 9.65 2.35 134.26
C GLY A 366 8.71 2.19 135.46
N THR A 367 8.83 1.02 136.04
CA THR A 367 8.31 0.53 137.31
C THR A 367 8.61 1.46 138.49
N SER A 368 7.63 1.65 139.39
CA SER A 368 7.90 1.62 140.83
C SER A 368 6.64 1.19 141.60
N ASN A 369 6.78 0.09 142.33
CA ASN A 369 5.85 -0.46 143.30
C ASN A 369 6.32 -0.04 144.71
N PRO A 370 5.45 0.02 145.71
CA PRO A 370 5.68 -0.80 146.90
C PRO A 370 4.69 -1.95 147.04
#